data_AF-A0A2N6F2R8-F1
#
_entry.id   AF-A0A2N6F2R8-F1
#
_cell.length_a   1.000
_cell.length_b   1.000
_cell.length_c   1.000
_cell.angle_alpha   90.00
_cell.angle_beta   90.00
_cell.angle_gamma   90.00
#
_symmetry.space_group_name_H-M   'P 1'
#
loop_
_entity.id
_entity.type
_entity.pdbx_description
1 polymer ?
#
loop_
_entity_poly.entity_id
_entity_poly.type
_entity_poly.pdbx_seq_one_letter_code
_entity_poly.pdbx_strand_id
1 'polypeptide(L)'
;MDHILVVEDNHLFGTVVCKMIRQQLSCKLTWVENYADARKKIEDRSNNFSVALLDLNLPDAEMGEAVDYAIAHDIPSIVFTSRFNQQLHEQIWSKGIVDYVLKEGPDSLNYIIKQIRRLHRNRSIDVLVVEDSALIRNHLVETLRVQRFNVFSATNGEEALSVISNNSNIRLVITDFHMPIMDGFDLVRKLRRQYSYNDLAIIGLSAHEDPTLSARFLKYGANDYLVKPFSQEEFYCRVHQNVDMLESIRQIRQNAERDFLTGLYNRRYFFNYWQKTLNPNKPTAFAMLDIDHFKQVNDTYGHDSGDQVLREVSALLIREAPADALVARFGGEEFCLLFNADKEEGTRVAEHLRETISRQKIPVEGQQQLQVTTSIGLYCGNCAEIEKIIRCADEKLYLAKQLGRNCVIATTTIEGEELHDQ
;
A
#
# COMPACT_ATOMS: atom_id res chain seq x y z
N MET A 1 -5.57 -6.74 15.52
CA MET A 1 -4.95 -5.56 16.17
C MET A 1 -3.61 -5.99 16.69
N ASP A 2 -2.56 -5.20 16.45
CA ASP A 2 -1.24 -5.48 17.02
C ASP A 2 -1.30 -5.40 18.56
N HIS A 3 -0.57 -6.30 19.23
CA HIS A 3 -0.42 -6.33 20.67
C HIS A 3 1.05 -6.09 21.01
N ILE A 4 1.33 -4.97 21.67
CA ILE A 4 2.69 -4.52 22.00
C ILE A 4 3.00 -4.88 23.46
N LEU A 5 4.17 -5.47 23.68
CA LEU A 5 4.75 -5.66 25.01
C LEU A 5 5.75 -4.53 25.30
N VAL A 6 5.67 -3.94 26.49
CA VAL A 6 6.67 -3.00 27.02
C VAL A 6 7.20 -3.58 28.32
N VAL A 7 8.52 -3.73 28.41
CA VAL A 7 9.23 -4.20 29.60
C VAL A 7 10.18 -3.09 30.02
N GLU A 8 9.80 -2.36 31.05
CA GLU A 8 10.49 -1.16 31.52
C GLU A 8 10.23 -0.97 33.01
N ASP A 9 11.29 -0.94 33.82
CA ASP A 9 11.25 -0.76 35.26
C ASP A 9 11.11 0.71 35.66
N ASN A 10 11.62 1.65 34.85
CA ASN A 10 11.46 3.08 35.11
C ASN A 10 10.01 3.52 34.88
N HIS A 11 9.26 3.65 35.98
CA HIS A 11 7.85 4.02 35.96
C HIS A 11 7.55 5.32 35.20
N LEU A 12 8.41 6.34 35.28
CA LEU A 12 8.20 7.61 34.57
C LEU A 12 8.32 7.40 33.06
N PHE A 13 9.39 6.76 32.61
CA PHE A 13 9.62 6.49 31.19
C PHE A 13 8.56 5.54 30.63
N GLY A 14 8.28 4.44 31.32
CA GLY A 14 7.24 3.47 30.95
C GLY A 14 5.86 4.11 30.79
N THR A 15 5.47 5.00 31.72
CA THR A 15 4.20 5.75 31.63
C THR A 15 4.14 6.61 30.37
N VAL A 16 5.22 7.35 30.06
CA VAL A 16 5.28 8.25 28.91
C VAL A 16 5.24 7.46 27.59
N VAL A 17 6.05 6.41 27.47
CA VAL A 17 6.08 5.51 26.29
C VAL A 17 4.69 4.92 26.05
N CYS A 18 4.07 4.34 27.10
CA CYS A 18 2.77 3.71 26.99
C CYS A 18 1.68 4.70 26.59
N LYS A 19 1.72 5.92 27.12
CA LYS A 19 0.78 6.99 26.76
C LYS A 19 0.94 7.37 25.28
N MET A 20 2.17 7.56 24.81
CA MET A 20 2.44 7.91 23.41
C MET A 20 1.99 6.80 22.45
N ILE A 21 2.27 5.54 22.78
CA ILE A 21 1.81 4.39 21.98
C ILE A 21 0.28 4.38 21.88
N ARG A 22 -0.44 4.50 23.01
CA ARG A 22 -1.91 4.51 23.00
C ARG A 22 -2.52 5.68 22.24
N GLN A 23 -1.88 6.85 22.26
CA GLN A 23 -2.36 8.04 21.55
C GLN A 23 -2.10 7.96 20.03
N GLN A 24 -0.99 7.34 19.63
CA GLN A 24 -0.54 7.37 18.24
C GLN A 24 -0.79 6.07 17.47
N LEU A 25 -1.10 4.98 18.16
CA LEU A 25 -1.30 3.64 17.60
C LEU A 25 -2.55 2.99 18.19
N SER A 26 -3.45 2.54 17.31
CA SER A 26 -4.62 1.75 17.68
C SER A 26 -4.21 0.28 17.92
N CYS A 27 -3.69 -0.01 19.12
CA CYS A 27 -3.14 -1.32 19.48
C CYS A 27 -3.48 -1.72 20.92
N LYS A 28 -3.41 -3.04 21.20
CA LYS A 28 -3.43 -3.55 22.58
C LYS A 28 -2.03 -3.37 23.16
N LEU A 29 -1.94 -2.96 24.42
CA LEU A 29 -0.66 -2.67 25.09
C LEU A 29 -0.59 -3.37 26.43
N THR A 30 0.49 -4.11 26.67
CA THR A 30 0.84 -4.69 27.97
C THR A 30 2.17 -4.12 28.42
N TRP A 31 2.19 -3.53 29.62
CA TRP A 31 3.40 -3.05 30.27
C TRP A 31 3.66 -3.88 31.52
N VAL A 32 4.91 -4.29 31.70
CA VAL A 32 5.45 -4.98 32.87
C VAL A 32 6.77 -4.32 33.27
N GLU A 33 7.14 -4.43 34.56
CA GLU A 33 8.30 -3.72 35.13
C GLU A 33 9.52 -4.63 35.38
N ASN A 34 9.38 -5.93 35.15
CA ASN A 34 10.42 -6.92 35.44
C ASN A 34 10.38 -8.09 34.43
N TYR A 35 11.48 -8.84 34.36
CA TYR A 35 11.65 -9.97 33.45
C TYR A 35 10.73 -11.14 33.81
N ALA A 36 10.55 -11.45 35.10
CA ALA A 36 9.70 -12.55 35.54
C ALA A 36 8.25 -12.41 35.05
N ASP A 37 7.70 -11.19 35.07
CA ASP A 37 6.35 -10.92 34.60
C ASP A 37 6.29 -10.83 33.07
N ALA A 38 7.32 -10.30 32.40
CA ALA A 38 7.44 -10.35 30.95
C ALA A 38 7.37 -11.79 30.44
N ARG A 39 8.12 -12.70 31.07
CA ARG A 39 8.12 -14.13 30.75
C ARG A 39 6.73 -14.75 30.85
N LYS A 40 6.02 -14.54 31.98
CA LYS A 40 4.65 -15.04 32.16
C LYS A 40 3.69 -14.54 31.08
N LYS A 41 3.84 -13.27 30.67
CA LYS A 41 3.00 -12.69 29.61
C LYS A 41 3.29 -13.27 28.24
N ILE A 42 4.56 -13.51 27.92
CA ILE A 42 4.99 -14.12 26.66
C ILE A 42 4.54 -15.59 26.57
N GLU A 43 4.61 -16.34 27.68
CA GLU A 43 4.16 -17.73 27.76
C GLU A 43 2.62 -17.87 27.58
N ASP A 44 1.87 -16.84 27.98
CA ASP A 44 0.43 -16.78 27.74
C ASP A 44 0.13 -16.50 26.26
N ARG A 45 -0.14 -17.59 25.53
CA ARG A 45 -0.43 -17.59 24.07
C ARG A 45 -1.62 -16.70 23.68
N SER A 46 -2.47 -16.27 24.62
CA SER A 46 -3.54 -15.31 24.32
C SER A 46 -3.03 -13.90 23.99
N ASN A 47 -1.77 -13.58 24.32
CA ASN A 47 -1.21 -12.24 24.17
C ASN A 47 -0.49 -11.98 22.83
N ASN A 48 -0.37 -12.98 21.93
CA ASN A 48 0.20 -12.90 20.57
C ASN A 48 0.91 -11.56 20.22
N PHE A 49 2.09 -11.34 20.82
CA PHE A 49 2.75 -10.05 20.74
C PHE A 49 3.34 -9.82 19.35
N SER A 50 3.07 -8.65 18.78
CA SER A 50 3.53 -8.26 17.45
C SER A 50 4.91 -7.60 17.47
N VAL A 51 5.30 -7.02 18.61
CA VAL A 51 6.59 -6.37 18.88
C VAL A 51 6.77 -6.22 20.39
N ALA A 52 8.00 -6.32 20.86
CA ALA A 52 8.40 -6.06 22.24
C ALA A 52 9.35 -4.86 22.32
N LEU A 53 9.09 -3.98 23.28
CA LEU A 53 9.93 -2.87 23.69
C LEU A 53 10.62 -3.25 24.99
N LEU A 54 11.94 -3.39 24.98
CA LEU A 54 12.67 -4.05 26.08
C LEU A 54 13.80 -3.16 26.60
N ASP A 55 13.81 -2.89 27.90
CA ASP A 55 15.02 -2.43 28.57
C ASP A 55 16.04 -3.58 28.66
N LEU A 56 17.33 -3.26 28.51
CA LEU A 56 18.43 -4.20 28.72
C LEU A 56 18.67 -4.50 30.18
N ASN A 57 18.47 -3.50 31.04
CA ASN A 57 18.84 -3.57 32.44
C ASN A 57 17.57 -3.55 33.29
N LEU A 58 17.07 -4.73 33.62
CA LEU A 58 15.93 -4.92 34.50
C LEU A 58 16.40 -5.33 35.89
N PRO A 59 15.61 -5.04 36.96
CA PRO A 59 16.00 -5.33 38.33
C PRO A 59 16.26 -6.82 38.62
N ASP A 60 15.66 -7.72 37.82
CA ASP A 60 15.78 -9.18 37.91
C ASP A 60 16.47 -9.82 36.69
N ALA A 61 16.98 -9.01 35.76
CA ALA A 61 17.67 -9.43 34.53
C ALA A 61 18.54 -8.28 33.98
N GLU A 62 19.83 -8.28 34.32
CA GLU A 62 20.74 -7.17 34.02
C GLU A 62 21.55 -7.35 32.73
N MET A 63 21.44 -8.50 32.05
CA MET A 63 22.28 -8.89 30.91
C MET A 63 21.46 -9.04 29.61
N GLY A 64 20.27 -8.45 29.56
CA GLY A 64 19.37 -8.50 28.41
C GLY A 64 18.69 -9.86 28.22
N GLU A 65 18.47 -10.62 29.29
CA GLU A 65 17.77 -11.92 29.27
C GLU A 65 16.33 -11.79 28.74
N ALA A 66 15.68 -10.65 29.00
CA ALA A 66 14.36 -10.33 28.45
C ALA A 66 14.37 -10.28 26.91
N VAL A 67 15.45 -9.77 26.30
CA VAL A 67 15.63 -9.70 24.85
C VAL A 67 15.78 -11.11 24.28
N ASP A 68 16.65 -11.92 24.87
CA ASP A 68 16.88 -13.30 24.43
C ASP A 68 15.58 -14.11 24.49
N TYR A 69 14.81 -13.93 25.57
CA TYR A 69 13.54 -14.62 25.75
C TYR A 69 12.49 -14.23 24.71
N ALA A 70 12.35 -12.93 24.41
CA ALA A 70 11.41 -12.45 23.41
C ALA A 70 11.76 -12.95 22.00
N ILE A 71 13.04 -12.91 21.62
CA ILE A 71 13.53 -13.38 20.33
C ILE A 71 13.33 -14.89 20.18
N ALA A 72 13.59 -15.67 21.24
CA ALA A 72 13.34 -17.12 21.26
C ALA A 72 11.85 -17.50 21.06
N HIS A 73 10.93 -16.54 21.19
CA HIS A 73 9.49 -16.70 20.93
C HIS A 73 9.03 -16.00 19.64
N ASP A 74 9.96 -15.68 18.73
CA ASP A 74 9.71 -15.01 17.45
C ASP A 74 9.07 -13.60 17.59
N ILE A 75 9.30 -12.94 18.74
CA ILE A 75 8.81 -11.59 18.99
C ILE A 75 9.87 -10.56 18.56
N PRO A 76 9.58 -9.69 17.58
CA PRO A 76 10.50 -8.66 17.14
C PRO A 76 10.77 -7.70 18.29
N SER A 77 12.04 -7.49 18.62
CA SER A 77 12.44 -6.79 19.83
C SER A 77 13.17 -5.49 19.49
N ILE A 78 12.68 -4.37 20.02
CA ILE A 78 13.34 -3.07 20.00
C ILE A 78 13.88 -2.81 21.40
N VAL A 79 15.17 -2.51 21.47
CA VAL A 79 15.90 -2.37 22.73
C VAL A 79 16.00 -0.90 23.12
N PHE A 80 15.74 -0.56 24.38
CA PHE A 80 15.97 0.78 24.94
C PHE A 80 17.11 0.73 25.93
N THR A 81 18.06 1.64 25.80
CA THR A 81 19.18 1.73 26.74
C THR A 81 19.52 3.17 27.09
N SER A 82 19.92 3.40 28.33
CA SER A 82 20.47 4.68 28.80
C SER A 82 21.99 4.78 28.64
N ARG A 83 22.66 3.67 28.29
CA ARG A 83 24.11 3.59 28.15
C ARG A 83 24.50 3.11 26.76
N PHE A 84 25.48 3.77 26.17
CA PHE A 84 26.11 3.36 24.93
C PHE A 84 27.58 2.96 25.17
N ASN A 85 27.94 1.74 24.78
CA ASN A 85 29.32 1.25 24.71
C ASN A 85 29.41 0.32 23.48
N GLN A 86 30.52 0.39 22.74
CA GLN A 86 30.82 -0.46 21.59
C GLN A 86 30.69 -1.97 21.89
N GLN A 87 31.10 -2.43 23.07
CA GLN A 87 30.94 -3.85 23.45
C GLN A 87 29.47 -4.25 23.58
N LEU A 88 28.66 -3.40 24.20
CA LEU A 88 27.23 -3.62 24.36
C LEU A 88 26.53 -3.57 23.00
N HIS A 89 26.97 -2.67 22.12
CA HIS A 89 26.46 -2.53 20.75
C HIS A 89 26.63 -3.83 19.94
N GLU A 90 27.85 -4.38 19.90
CA GLU A 90 28.13 -5.65 19.18
C GLU A 90 27.32 -6.82 19.76
N GLN A 91 27.18 -6.88 21.09
CA GLN A 91 26.38 -7.91 21.76
C GLN A 91 24.89 -7.82 21.39
N ILE A 92 24.30 -6.63 21.40
CA ILE A 92 22.88 -6.45 21.08
C ILE A 92 22.59 -6.88 19.65
N TRP A 93 23.40 -6.45 18.68
CA TRP A 93 23.18 -6.82 17.28
C TRP A 93 23.32 -8.31 17.02
N SER A 94 24.23 -8.99 17.73
CA SER A 94 24.38 -10.44 17.63
C SER A 94 23.12 -11.23 18.03
N LYS A 95 22.21 -10.62 18.80
CA LYS A 95 20.97 -11.25 19.25
C LYS A 95 19.87 -11.27 18.18
N GLY A 96 20.01 -10.53 17.08
CA GLY A 96 18.98 -10.47 16.03
C GLY A 96 17.81 -9.52 16.36
N ILE A 97 18.10 -8.41 17.04
CA ILE A 97 17.12 -7.37 17.37
C ILE A 97 16.68 -6.56 16.14
N VAL A 98 15.53 -5.91 16.26
CA VAL A 98 15.04 -4.97 15.24
C VAL A 98 15.88 -3.70 15.24
N ASP A 99 16.00 -3.07 16.40
CA ASP A 99 16.74 -1.83 16.56
C ASP A 99 17.06 -1.56 18.03
N TYR A 100 18.02 -0.69 18.29
CA TYR A 100 18.27 -0.16 19.62
C TYR A 100 18.07 1.36 19.63
N VAL A 101 17.61 1.88 20.76
CA VAL A 101 17.27 3.30 20.90
C VAL A 101 17.84 3.80 22.22
N LEU A 102 18.58 4.90 22.14
CA LEU A 102 19.07 5.60 23.32
C LEU A 102 17.95 6.42 23.96
N LYS A 103 17.82 6.35 25.28
CA LYS A 103 16.82 7.11 26.07
C LYS A 103 17.18 8.60 26.19
N GLU A 104 17.53 9.24 25.08
CA GLU A 104 17.99 10.63 25.00
C GLU A 104 16.86 11.56 24.53
N GLY A 105 16.03 12.00 25.47
CA GLY A 105 15.00 13.02 25.22
C GLY A 105 13.80 12.58 24.38
N PRO A 106 12.90 13.52 24.01
CA PRO A 106 11.62 13.21 23.36
C PRO A 106 11.74 12.57 21.96
N ASP A 107 12.82 12.83 21.23
CA ASP A 107 13.02 12.32 19.87
C ASP A 107 13.18 10.80 19.83
N SER A 108 13.75 10.21 20.89
CA SER A 108 13.83 8.76 21.07
C SER A 108 12.46 8.10 21.04
N LEU A 109 11.44 8.73 21.65
CA LEU A 109 10.08 8.22 21.69
C LEU A 109 9.40 8.29 20.32
N ASN A 110 9.61 9.39 19.57
CA ASN A 110 9.11 9.50 18.20
C ASN A 110 9.75 8.44 17.29
N TYR A 111 11.03 8.16 17.50
CA TYR A 111 11.74 7.11 16.79
C TYR A 111 11.15 5.72 17.07
N ILE A 112 10.84 5.40 18.33
CA ILE A 112 10.14 4.15 18.71
C ILE A 112 8.85 3.96 17.92
N ILE A 113 7.99 4.97 17.94
CA ILE A 113 6.70 4.89 17.24
C ILE A 113 6.93 4.70 15.74
N LYS A 114 7.92 5.37 15.16
CA LYS A 114 8.31 5.19 13.75
C LYS A 114 8.73 3.74 13.46
N GLN A 115 9.56 3.14 14.32
CA GLN A 115 10.00 1.75 14.16
C GLN A 115 8.84 0.76 14.27
N ILE A 116 7.95 0.93 15.25
CA ILE A 116 6.76 0.06 15.41
C ILE A 116 5.86 0.14 14.18
N ARG A 117 5.55 1.36 13.69
CA ARG A 117 4.76 1.55 12.46
C ARG A 117 5.45 0.92 11.26
N ARG A 118 6.78 0.96 11.20
CA ARG A 118 7.54 0.36 10.11
C ARG A 118 7.45 -1.17 10.14
N LEU A 119 7.65 -1.81 11.29
CA LEU A 119 7.50 -3.26 11.44
C LEU A 119 6.12 -3.77 11.00
N HIS A 120 5.06 -3.02 11.32
CA HIS A 120 3.72 -3.37 10.84
C HIS A 120 3.62 -3.31 9.31
N ARG A 121 4.13 -2.22 8.70
CA ARG A 121 4.08 -1.99 7.25
C ARG A 121 4.96 -2.97 6.46
N ASN A 122 6.13 -3.33 6.98
CA ASN A 122 7.07 -4.22 6.31
C ASN A 122 6.46 -5.59 5.99
N ARG A 123 5.46 -6.05 6.77
CA ARG A 123 4.73 -7.32 6.56
C ARG A 123 4.01 -7.41 5.22
N SER A 124 3.69 -6.28 4.59
CA SER A 124 3.05 -6.25 3.28
C SER A 124 4.03 -5.90 2.15
N ILE A 125 5.33 -5.97 2.41
CA ILE A 125 6.38 -5.64 1.44
C ILE A 125 7.24 -6.87 1.20
N ASP A 126 7.27 -7.30 -0.05
CA ASP A 126 8.08 -8.42 -0.47
C ASP A 126 9.45 -7.92 -0.98
N VAL A 127 10.51 -8.58 -0.52
CA VAL A 127 11.90 -8.24 -0.81
C VAL A 127 12.59 -9.44 -1.45
N LEU A 128 13.36 -9.22 -2.51
CA LEU A 128 14.15 -10.25 -3.18
C LEU A 128 15.64 -10.00 -2.93
N VAL A 129 16.31 -10.96 -2.29
CA VAL A 129 17.77 -10.96 -2.10
C VAL A 129 18.40 -11.83 -3.19
N VAL A 130 19.34 -11.26 -3.94
CA VAL A 130 20.07 -11.95 -5.02
C VAL A 130 21.56 -11.93 -4.70
N GLU A 131 22.10 -13.08 -4.33
CA GLU A 131 23.47 -13.22 -3.83
C GLU A 131 23.90 -14.67 -4.04
N ASP A 132 25.06 -14.91 -4.62
CA ASP A 132 25.53 -16.26 -4.94
C ASP A 132 26.06 -16.99 -3.68
N SER A 133 26.75 -16.26 -2.81
CA SER A 133 27.23 -16.76 -1.53
C SER A 133 26.08 -17.12 -0.59
N ALA A 134 25.90 -18.42 -0.32
CA ALA A 134 24.86 -18.91 0.58
C ALA A 134 24.94 -18.29 1.98
N LEU A 135 26.15 -18.04 2.49
CA LEU A 135 26.35 -17.44 3.80
C LEU A 135 25.85 -16.00 3.84
N ILE A 136 26.25 -15.17 2.87
CA ILE A 136 25.84 -13.76 2.79
C ILE A 136 24.34 -13.67 2.51
N ARG A 137 23.83 -14.49 1.58
CA ARG A 137 22.41 -14.54 1.23
C ARG A 137 21.56 -14.87 2.45
N ASN A 138 21.91 -15.91 3.20
CA ASN A 138 21.17 -16.30 4.41
C ASN A 138 21.24 -15.21 5.49
N HIS A 139 22.40 -14.58 5.68
CA HIS A 139 22.53 -13.47 6.62
C HIS A 139 21.61 -12.28 6.24
N LEU A 140 21.59 -11.86 4.97
CA LEU A 140 20.70 -10.79 4.49
C LEU A 140 19.22 -11.15 4.65
N VAL A 141 18.87 -12.40 4.34
CA VAL A 141 17.50 -12.91 4.48
C VAL A 141 17.05 -12.83 5.94
N GLU A 142 17.85 -13.31 6.88
CA GLU A 142 17.51 -13.25 8.31
C GLU A 142 17.42 -11.81 8.82
N THR A 143 18.38 -10.95 8.46
CA THR A 143 18.37 -9.52 8.81
C THR A 143 17.08 -8.82 8.34
N LEU A 144 16.60 -9.10 7.11
CA LEU A 144 15.34 -8.55 6.61
C LEU A 144 14.10 -9.17 7.26
N ARG A 145 14.13 -10.46 7.62
CA ARG A 145 13.04 -11.14 8.32
C ARG A 145 12.83 -10.60 9.73
N VAL A 146 13.91 -10.24 10.43
CA VAL A 146 13.84 -9.53 11.72
C VAL A 146 13.03 -8.23 11.59
N GLN A 147 13.19 -7.50 10.48
CA GLN A 147 12.39 -6.32 10.14
C GLN A 147 10.98 -6.63 9.63
N ARG A 148 10.54 -7.90 9.65
CA ARG A 148 9.22 -8.39 9.26
C ARG A 148 8.89 -8.26 7.77
N PHE A 149 9.89 -8.13 6.91
CA PHE A 149 9.69 -8.26 5.46
C PHE A 149 9.38 -9.71 5.06
N ASN A 150 8.63 -9.89 3.96
CA ASN A 150 8.53 -11.19 3.30
C ASN A 150 9.70 -11.32 2.34
N VAL A 151 10.63 -12.25 2.62
CA VAL A 151 11.90 -12.31 1.89
C VAL A 151 11.96 -13.53 0.99
N PHE A 152 12.18 -13.26 -0.29
CA PHE A 152 12.54 -14.22 -1.32
C PHE A 152 14.04 -14.17 -1.56
N SER A 153 14.60 -15.27 -2.07
CA SER A 153 16.04 -15.36 -2.32
C SER A 153 16.32 -16.02 -3.67
N ALA A 154 17.37 -15.57 -4.35
CA ALA A 154 17.89 -16.14 -5.58
C ALA A 154 19.43 -16.17 -5.55
N THR A 155 20.03 -17.08 -6.31
CA THR A 155 21.49 -17.29 -6.36
C THR A 155 22.17 -16.54 -7.52
N ASN A 156 21.39 -16.05 -8.48
CA ASN A 156 21.88 -15.33 -9.66
C ASN A 156 20.75 -14.52 -10.32
N GLY A 157 21.10 -13.68 -11.30
CA GLY A 157 20.12 -12.81 -11.98
C GLY A 157 19.04 -13.53 -12.78
N GLU A 158 19.29 -14.73 -13.33
CA GLU A 158 18.26 -15.46 -14.09
C GLU A 158 17.18 -16.03 -13.17
N GLU A 159 17.60 -16.63 -12.06
CA GLU A 159 16.69 -17.09 -11.01
C GLU A 159 15.90 -15.91 -10.42
N ALA A 160 16.54 -14.76 -10.20
CA ALA A 160 15.88 -13.57 -9.70
C ALA A 160 14.75 -13.08 -10.62
N LEU A 161 14.96 -13.12 -11.95
CA LEU A 161 13.92 -12.77 -12.93
C LEU A 161 12.76 -13.76 -12.91
N SER A 162 13.03 -15.05 -12.72
CA SER A 162 11.98 -16.05 -12.54
C SER A 162 11.16 -15.78 -11.26
N VAL A 163 11.83 -15.54 -10.14
CA VAL A 163 11.18 -15.25 -8.85
C VAL A 163 10.32 -13.99 -8.94
N ILE A 164 10.84 -12.89 -9.48
CA ILE A 164 10.08 -11.63 -9.55
C ILE A 164 8.89 -11.72 -10.51
N SER A 165 9.00 -12.49 -11.59
CA SER A 165 7.90 -12.69 -12.53
C SER A 165 6.72 -13.46 -11.91
N ASN A 166 7.00 -14.36 -10.97
CA ASN A 166 5.99 -15.13 -10.25
C ASN A 166 5.44 -14.41 -9.01
N ASN A 167 6.04 -13.29 -8.60
CA ASN A 167 5.72 -12.57 -7.36
C ASN A 167 5.64 -11.06 -7.63
N SER A 168 4.49 -10.60 -8.14
CA SER A 168 4.24 -9.21 -8.52
C SER A 168 4.27 -8.20 -7.35
N ASN A 169 4.31 -8.69 -6.11
CA ASN A 169 4.33 -7.88 -4.90
C ASN A 169 5.75 -7.52 -4.43
N ILE A 170 6.80 -8.02 -5.10
CA ILE A 170 8.18 -7.64 -4.79
C ILE A 170 8.40 -6.18 -5.15
N ARG A 171 8.83 -5.40 -4.16
CA ARG A 171 9.04 -3.95 -4.28
C ARG A 171 10.46 -3.51 -3.97
N LEU A 172 11.28 -4.40 -3.43
CA LEU A 172 12.68 -4.16 -3.19
C LEU A 172 13.51 -5.35 -3.68
N VAL A 173 14.54 -5.08 -4.46
CA VAL A 173 15.58 -6.05 -4.83
C VAL A 173 16.89 -5.60 -4.22
N ILE A 174 17.58 -6.50 -3.55
CA ILE A 174 18.95 -6.31 -3.06
C ILE A 174 19.80 -7.31 -3.83
N THR A 175 20.75 -6.83 -4.62
CA THR A 175 21.54 -7.68 -5.52
C THR A 175 23.02 -7.47 -5.32
N ASP A 176 23.77 -8.56 -5.23
CA ASP A 176 25.21 -8.50 -5.43
C ASP A 176 25.57 -8.18 -6.87
N PHE A 177 26.80 -7.73 -7.09
CA PHE A 177 27.35 -7.59 -8.44
C PHE A 177 27.90 -8.93 -8.98
N HIS A 178 28.75 -9.61 -8.21
CA HIS A 178 29.52 -10.74 -8.68
C HIS A 178 28.74 -12.05 -8.51
N MET A 179 27.94 -12.39 -9.52
CA MET A 179 27.14 -13.62 -9.52
C MET A 179 27.37 -14.43 -10.79
N PRO A 180 27.28 -15.77 -10.73
CA PRO A 180 27.36 -16.62 -11.91
C PRO A 180 26.13 -16.43 -12.81
N ILE A 181 26.21 -16.86 -14.07
CA ILE A 181 25.13 -16.86 -15.07
C ILE A 181 24.69 -15.45 -15.51
N MET A 182 24.28 -14.59 -14.58
CA MET A 182 23.90 -13.21 -14.82
C MET A 182 24.32 -12.35 -13.64
N ASP A 183 25.16 -11.35 -13.93
CA ASP A 183 25.67 -10.41 -12.93
C ASP A 183 24.60 -9.38 -12.49
N GLY A 184 24.91 -8.64 -11.42
CA GLY A 184 23.99 -7.65 -10.87
C GLY A 184 23.67 -6.50 -11.83
N PHE A 185 24.57 -6.13 -12.76
CA PHE A 185 24.33 -5.04 -13.70
C PHE A 185 23.35 -5.45 -14.80
N ASP A 186 23.51 -6.64 -15.35
CA ASP A 186 22.59 -7.18 -16.35
C ASP A 186 21.21 -7.46 -15.74
N LEU A 187 21.16 -7.91 -14.49
CA LEU A 187 19.90 -8.00 -13.73
C LEU A 187 19.23 -6.63 -13.60
N VAL A 188 19.92 -5.61 -13.08
CA VAL A 188 19.36 -4.26 -12.90
C VAL A 188 18.82 -3.71 -14.22
N ARG A 189 19.58 -3.85 -15.33
CA ARG A 189 19.16 -3.40 -16.65
C ARG A 189 17.89 -4.11 -17.13
N LYS A 190 17.79 -5.42 -16.93
CA LYS A 190 16.59 -6.19 -17.30
C LYS A 190 15.38 -5.78 -16.47
N LEU A 191 15.55 -5.65 -15.15
CA LEU A 191 14.50 -5.17 -14.25
C LEU A 191 14.02 -3.76 -14.65
N ARG A 192 14.92 -2.84 -14.99
CA ARG A 192 14.56 -1.47 -15.39
C ARG A 192 13.85 -1.34 -16.72
N ARG A 193 13.86 -2.36 -17.57
CA ARG A 193 13.01 -2.41 -18.78
C ARG A 193 11.56 -2.70 -18.45
N GLN A 194 11.28 -3.30 -17.29
CA GLN A 194 9.95 -3.74 -16.89
C GLN A 194 9.37 -2.90 -15.74
N TYR A 195 10.22 -2.42 -14.82
CA TYR A 195 9.81 -1.74 -13.60
C TYR A 195 10.43 -0.36 -13.48
N SER A 196 9.60 0.66 -13.22
CA SER A 196 10.08 2.02 -12.98
C SER A 196 10.72 2.18 -11.59
N TYR A 197 11.48 3.26 -11.38
CA TYR A 197 12.06 3.61 -10.08
C TYR A 197 11.04 3.76 -8.95
N ASN A 198 9.78 4.02 -9.30
CA ASN A 198 8.69 4.26 -8.37
C ASN A 198 7.93 2.98 -8.00
N ASP A 199 8.16 1.90 -8.75
CA ASP A 199 7.45 0.63 -8.56
C ASP A 199 8.36 -0.42 -7.92
N LEU A 200 9.66 -0.42 -8.26
CA LEU A 200 10.65 -1.36 -7.76
C LEU A 200 11.95 -0.64 -7.35
N ALA A 201 12.27 -0.68 -6.05
CA ALA A 201 13.57 -0.24 -5.55
C ALA A 201 14.63 -1.33 -5.79
N ILE A 202 15.82 -0.94 -6.22
CA ILE A 202 16.96 -1.84 -6.39
C ILE A 202 18.16 -1.27 -5.64
N ILE A 203 18.71 -2.04 -4.71
CA ILE A 203 19.93 -1.72 -3.96
C ILE A 203 21.04 -2.66 -4.44
N GLY A 204 22.10 -2.10 -5.00
CA GLY A 204 23.29 -2.88 -5.39
C GLY A 204 24.25 -3.06 -4.22
N LEU A 205 24.77 -4.26 -4.02
CA LEU A 205 25.87 -4.51 -3.10
C LEU A 205 27.18 -4.58 -3.91
N SER A 206 28.20 -3.83 -3.50
CA SER A 206 29.50 -3.79 -4.16
C SER A 206 30.63 -4.13 -3.18
N ALA A 207 31.74 -4.69 -3.66
CA ALA A 207 32.93 -4.87 -2.85
C ALA A 207 33.69 -3.54 -2.70
N HIS A 208 34.37 -3.35 -1.56
CA HIS A 208 35.14 -2.13 -1.27
C HIS A 208 36.28 -1.86 -2.27
N GLU A 209 36.78 -2.89 -2.95
CA GLU A 209 37.96 -2.83 -3.80
C GLU A 209 37.74 -2.13 -5.14
N ASP A 210 36.49 -1.85 -5.53
CA ASP A 210 36.19 -1.15 -6.79
C ASP A 210 35.10 -0.07 -6.61
N PRO A 211 35.51 1.18 -6.29
CA PRO A 211 34.61 2.32 -6.18
C PRO A 211 33.82 2.63 -7.47
N THR A 212 34.28 2.13 -8.62
CA THR A 212 33.59 2.37 -9.89
C THR A 212 32.31 1.54 -10.00
N LEU A 213 32.22 0.39 -9.32
CA LEU A 213 31.01 -0.45 -9.32
C LEU A 213 29.82 0.27 -8.71
N SER A 214 30.02 0.98 -7.61
CA SER A 214 28.98 1.75 -6.93
C SER A 214 28.37 2.82 -7.85
N ALA A 215 29.22 3.59 -8.54
CA ALA A 215 28.77 4.57 -9.53
C ALA A 215 28.06 3.92 -10.73
N ARG A 216 28.48 2.71 -11.12
CA ARG A 216 27.87 1.97 -12.23
C ARG A 216 26.48 1.42 -11.88
N PHE A 217 26.26 0.94 -10.65
CA PHE A 217 24.92 0.53 -10.21
C PHE A 217 23.91 1.66 -10.38
N LEU A 218 24.24 2.86 -9.90
CA LEU A 218 23.38 4.04 -10.05
C LEU A 218 23.18 4.40 -11.54
N LYS A 219 24.23 4.36 -12.36
CA LYS A 219 24.12 4.62 -13.81
C LYS A 219 23.27 3.60 -14.57
N TYR A 220 23.21 2.35 -14.11
CA TYR A 220 22.34 1.32 -14.70
C TYR A 220 20.94 1.31 -14.12
N GLY A 221 20.70 2.13 -13.09
CA GLY A 221 19.38 2.43 -12.56
C GLY A 221 19.06 1.79 -11.21
N ALA A 222 20.06 1.35 -10.44
CA ALA A 222 19.84 1.10 -9.03
C ALA A 222 19.39 2.40 -8.33
N ASN A 223 18.52 2.28 -7.33
CA ASN A 223 18.10 3.43 -6.52
C ASN A 223 19.19 3.80 -5.52
N ASP A 224 19.92 2.81 -5.03
CA ASP A 224 20.99 3.01 -4.06
C ASP A 224 22.03 1.90 -4.19
N TYR A 225 23.12 2.03 -3.44
CA TYR A 225 24.14 1.00 -3.31
C TYR A 225 24.68 0.92 -1.88
N LEU A 226 25.34 -0.20 -1.58
CA LEU A 226 26.01 -0.41 -0.30
C LEU A 226 27.33 -1.18 -0.52
N VAL A 227 28.39 -0.74 0.16
CA VAL A 227 29.73 -1.30 -0.01
C VAL A 227 30.00 -2.33 1.09
N LYS A 228 30.41 -3.55 0.73
CA LYS A 228 30.79 -4.62 1.64
C LYS A 228 32.24 -4.42 2.13
N PRO A 229 32.54 -4.63 3.43
CA PRO A 229 31.60 -4.90 4.53
C PRO A 229 30.88 -3.61 4.98
N PHE A 230 29.60 -3.74 5.34
CA PHE A 230 28.77 -2.65 5.86
C PHE A 230 28.24 -2.99 7.25
N SER A 231 27.88 -1.96 8.02
CA SER A 231 27.20 -2.15 9.30
C SER A 231 25.71 -2.46 9.10
N GLN A 232 25.10 -3.13 10.07
CA GLN A 232 23.69 -3.50 9.99
C GLN A 232 22.77 -2.26 10.00
N GLU A 233 23.18 -1.20 10.72
CA GLU A 233 22.49 0.09 10.76
C GLU A 233 22.53 0.79 9.40
N GLU A 234 23.69 0.77 8.73
CA GLU A 234 23.80 1.35 7.40
C GLU A 234 22.88 0.60 6.42
N PHE A 235 22.91 -0.74 6.46
CA PHE A 235 22.02 -1.57 5.65
C PHE A 235 20.54 -1.25 5.89
N TYR A 236 20.10 -1.22 7.15
CA TYR A 236 18.73 -0.85 7.48
C TYR A 236 18.39 0.57 7.06
N CYS A 237 19.30 1.54 7.23
CA CYS A 237 19.08 2.90 6.78
C CYS A 237 18.77 2.95 5.27
N ARG A 238 19.58 2.26 4.45
CA ARG A 238 19.38 2.18 2.99
C ARG A 238 18.08 1.50 2.61
N VAL A 239 17.78 0.35 3.21
CA VAL A 239 16.52 -0.37 2.99
C VAL A 239 15.33 0.52 3.33
N HIS A 240 15.35 1.13 4.51
CA HIS A 240 14.27 1.95 5.01
C HIS A 240 14.05 3.21 4.19
N GLN A 241 15.10 3.91 3.76
CA GLN A 241 14.97 5.09 2.90
C GLN A 241 14.31 4.75 1.56
N ASN A 242 14.72 3.65 0.93
CA ASN A 242 14.17 3.24 -0.36
C ASN A 242 12.71 2.78 -0.23
N VAL A 243 12.39 2.02 0.81
CA VAL A 243 11.02 1.59 1.10
C VAL A 243 10.11 2.78 1.42
N ASP A 244 10.56 3.68 2.31
CA ASP A 244 9.80 4.88 2.67
C ASP A 244 9.56 5.76 1.42
N MET A 245 10.55 5.90 0.53
CA MET A 245 10.40 6.64 -0.73
C MET A 245 9.36 6.02 -1.66
N LEU A 246 9.38 4.69 -1.87
CA LEU A 246 8.39 3.99 -2.68
C LEU A 246 6.97 4.19 -2.14
N GLU A 247 6.81 4.14 -0.82
CA GLU A 247 5.53 4.36 -0.16
C GLU A 247 5.06 5.81 -0.28
N SER A 248 5.94 6.79 -0.06
CA SER A 248 5.62 8.21 -0.25
C SER A 248 5.15 8.49 -1.68
N ILE A 249 5.82 7.94 -2.69
CA ILE A 249 5.43 8.11 -4.08
C ILE A 249 4.08 7.44 -4.37
N ARG A 250 3.85 6.24 -3.80
CA ARG A 250 2.56 5.55 -3.91
C ARG A 250 1.43 6.37 -3.29
N GLN A 251 1.63 6.96 -2.12
CA GLN A 251 0.66 7.84 -1.46
C GLN A 251 0.39 9.11 -2.27
N ILE A 252 1.44 9.75 -2.82
CA ILE A 252 1.29 10.92 -3.68
C ILE A 252 0.47 10.56 -4.92
N ARG A 253 0.75 9.43 -5.57
CA ARG A 253 -0.06 8.94 -6.70
C ARG A 253 -1.51 8.71 -6.29
N GLN A 254 -1.74 7.98 -5.20
CA GLN A 254 -3.11 7.73 -4.72
C GLN A 254 -3.87 9.04 -4.45
N ASN A 255 -3.25 10.01 -3.78
CA ASN A 255 -3.87 11.31 -3.50
C ASN A 255 -4.11 12.14 -4.78
N ALA A 256 -3.26 12.00 -5.80
CA ALA A 256 -3.39 12.71 -7.06
C ALA A 256 -4.40 12.07 -8.02
N GLU A 257 -4.64 10.76 -7.90
CA GLU A 257 -5.42 9.96 -8.84
C GLU A 257 -6.79 9.53 -8.30
N ARG A 258 -6.99 9.55 -6.97
CA ARG A 258 -8.23 9.14 -6.32
C ARG A 258 -9.03 10.33 -5.81
N ASP A 259 -10.34 10.17 -5.75
CA ASP A 259 -11.25 11.07 -5.04
C ASP A 259 -11.18 10.81 -3.53
N PHE A 260 -10.98 11.87 -2.74
CA PHE A 260 -10.74 11.76 -1.30
C PHE A 260 -11.93 11.15 -0.54
N LEU A 261 -13.17 11.46 -0.96
CA LEU A 261 -14.36 11.01 -0.24
C LEU A 261 -14.71 9.55 -0.57
N THR A 262 -14.61 9.18 -1.85
CA THR A 262 -15.13 7.91 -2.35
C THR A 262 -14.07 6.84 -2.59
N GLY A 263 -12.80 7.21 -2.71
CA GLY A 263 -11.71 6.30 -3.07
C GLY A 263 -11.75 5.81 -4.54
N LEU A 264 -12.73 6.26 -5.33
CA LEU A 264 -12.76 6.03 -6.78
C LEU A 264 -11.64 6.81 -7.48
N TYR A 265 -11.36 6.49 -8.74
CA TYR A 265 -10.50 7.35 -9.53
C TYR A 265 -11.15 8.73 -9.72
N ASN A 266 -10.34 9.77 -9.75
CA ASN A 266 -10.84 11.11 -10.02
C ASN A 266 -10.91 11.37 -11.53
N ARG A 267 -11.65 12.43 -11.90
CA ARG A 267 -11.80 12.87 -13.30
C ARG A 267 -10.46 13.05 -14.03
N ARG A 268 -9.43 13.58 -13.36
CA ARG A 268 -8.10 13.76 -13.97
C ARG A 268 -7.46 12.43 -14.36
N TYR A 269 -7.52 11.43 -13.47
CA TYR A 269 -7.00 10.11 -13.77
C TYR A 269 -7.76 9.44 -14.92
N PHE A 270 -9.09 9.61 -14.96
CA PHE A 270 -9.91 9.07 -16.04
C PHE A 270 -9.40 9.48 -17.44
N PHE A 271 -9.17 10.78 -17.66
CA PHE A 271 -8.65 11.26 -18.95
C PHE A 271 -7.26 10.71 -19.28
N ASN A 272 -6.38 10.63 -18.27
CA ASN A 272 -5.04 10.05 -18.44
C ASN A 272 -5.11 8.55 -18.79
N TYR A 273 -6.06 7.82 -18.20
CA TYR A 273 -6.27 6.40 -18.47
C TYR A 273 -6.76 6.17 -19.90
N TRP A 274 -7.74 6.95 -20.36
CA TRP A 274 -8.24 6.88 -21.74
C TRP A 274 -7.11 7.02 -22.77
N GLN A 275 -6.27 8.04 -22.62
CA GLN A 275 -5.16 8.29 -23.54
C GLN A 275 -4.18 7.12 -23.64
N LYS A 276 -4.02 6.33 -22.58
CA LYS A 276 -3.09 5.19 -22.53
C LYS A 276 -3.70 3.88 -22.99
N THR A 277 -5.02 3.72 -22.87
CA THR A 277 -5.71 2.45 -23.06
C THR A 277 -6.66 2.43 -24.25
N LEU A 278 -6.81 3.56 -24.95
CA LEU A 278 -7.59 3.66 -26.17
C LEU A 278 -7.23 2.54 -27.14
N ASN A 279 -8.22 1.70 -27.43
CA ASN A 279 -8.12 0.66 -28.44
C ASN A 279 -9.28 0.82 -29.44
N PRO A 280 -9.03 1.42 -30.62
CA PRO A 280 -10.10 1.67 -31.60
C PRO A 280 -10.71 0.39 -32.19
N ASN A 281 -10.09 -0.78 -31.95
CA ASN A 281 -10.56 -2.06 -32.47
C ASN A 281 -11.51 -2.81 -31.52
N LYS A 282 -11.81 -2.26 -30.34
CA LYS A 282 -12.74 -2.85 -29.38
C LYS A 282 -13.89 -1.89 -29.07
N PRO A 283 -15.14 -2.37 -29.05
CA PRO A 283 -16.27 -1.55 -28.64
C PRO A 283 -16.10 -1.14 -27.18
N THR A 284 -16.20 0.16 -26.95
CA THR A 284 -16.10 0.78 -25.64
C THR A 284 -17.49 1.11 -25.14
N ALA A 285 -17.79 0.72 -23.91
CA ALA A 285 -18.96 1.17 -23.17
C ALA A 285 -18.54 2.27 -22.17
N PHE A 286 -19.19 3.42 -22.24
CA PHE A 286 -19.05 4.52 -21.31
C PHE A 286 -20.39 4.88 -20.71
N ALA A 287 -20.55 4.64 -19.41
CA ALA A 287 -21.73 5.00 -18.65
C ALA A 287 -21.45 6.26 -17.82
N MET A 288 -22.28 7.29 -17.97
CA MET A 288 -22.36 8.43 -17.05
C MET A 288 -23.56 8.22 -16.12
N LEU A 289 -23.32 8.33 -14.82
CA LEU A 289 -24.29 8.08 -13.76
C LEU A 289 -24.44 9.34 -12.90
N ASP A 290 -25.66 9.59 -12.45
CA ASP A 290 -25.97 10.65 -11.50
C ASP A 290 -26.98 10.14 -10.47
N ILE A 291 -26.75 10.46 -9.19
CA ILE A 291 -27.66 10.07 -8.12
C ILE A 291 -28.89 10.98 -8.16
N ASP A 292 -30.05 10.36 -8.33
CA ASP A 292 -31.30 11.08 -8.46
C ASP A 292 -31.64 11.82 -7.17
N HIS A 293 -32.02 13.10 -7.30
CA HIS A 293 -32.43 13.94 -6.19
C HIS A 293 -31.39 14.09 -5.07
N PHE A 294 -30.09 13.93 -5.37
CA PHE A 294 -29.02 14.00 -4.35
C PHE A 294 -29.02 15.31 -3.54
N LYS A 295 -29.34 16.45 -4.18
CA LYS A 295 -29.51 17.71 -3.45
C LYS A 295 -30.57 17.64 -2.35
N GLN A 296 -31.70 16.96 -2.60
CA GLN A 296 -32.75 16.79 -1.59
C GLN A 296 -32.27 15.92 -0.43
N VAL A 297 -31.40 14.94 -0.68
CA VAL A 297 -30.76 14.14 0.37
C VAL A 297 -29.95 15.04 1.29
N ASN A 298 -29.08 15.89 0.73
CA ASN A 298 -28.29 16.85 1.53
C ASN A 298 -29.17 17.83 2.30
N ASP A 299 -30.18 18.41 1.63
CA ASP A 299 -31.07 19.41 2.22
C ASP A 299 -31.93 18.82 3.35
N THR A 300 -32.25 17.52 3.30
CA THR A 300 -33.12 16.84 4.28
C THR A 300 -32.33 16.19 5.42
N TYR A 301 -31.19 15.57 5.12
CA TYR A 301 -30.44 14.71 6.05
C TYR A 301 -29.05 15.23 6.41
N GLY A 302 -28.67 16.39 5.87
CA GLY A 302 -27.36 16.98 6.07
C GLY A 302 -26.28 16.38 5.16
N HIS A 303 -25.16 17.11 5.06
CA HIS A 303 -24.04 16.74 4.19
C HIS A 303 -23.34 15.44 4.61
N ASP A 304 -23.25 15.14 5.90
CA ASP A 304 -22.63 13.90 6.38
C ASP A 304 -23.38 12.65 5.88
N SER A 305 -24.72 12.74 5.81
CA SER A 305 -25.57 11.69 5.24
C SER A 305 -25.40 11.59 3.72
N GLY A 306 -25.27 12.71 3.02
CA GLY A 306 -24.95 12.73 1.59
C GLY A 306 -23.58 12.10 1.29
N ASP A 307 -22.57 12.41 2.11
CA ASP A 307 -21.24 11.80 2.03
C ASP A 307 -21.31 10.28 2.23
N GLN A 308 -22.13 9.81 3.18
CA GLN A 308 -22.36 8.39 3.38
C GLN A 308 -23.01 7.74 2.15
N VAL A 309 -23.99 8.38 1.53
CA VAL A 309 -24.60 7.92 0.29
C VAL A 309 -23.56 7.78 -0.82
N LEU A 310 -22.69 8.78 -1.00
CA LEU A 310 -21.64 8.74 -2.01
C LEU A 310 -20.65 7.59 -1.78
N ARG A 311 -20.27 7.33 -0.52
CA ARG A 311 -19.38 6.20 -0.17
C ARG A 311 -20.02 4.85 -0.48
N GLU A 312 -21.27 4.66 -0.09
CA GLU A 312 -22.00 3.40 -0.32
C GLU A 312 -22.23 3.13 -1.81
N VAL A 313 -22.67 4.15 -2.57
CA VAL A 313 -22.81 4.03 -4.03
C VAL A 313 -21.47 3.69 -4.66
N SER A 314 -20.38 4.35 -4.25
CA SER A 314 -19.04 4.07 -4.78
C SER A 314 -18.58 2.64 -4.49
N ALA A 315 -18.85 2.12 -3.29
CA ALA A 315 -18.54 0.74 -2.93
C ALA A 315 -19.33 -0.27 -3.79
N LEU A 316 -20.61 0.02 -4.09
CA LEU A 316 -21.41 -0.78 -5.01
C LEU A 316 -20.84 -0.74 -6.42
N LEU A 317 -20.48 0.44 -6.94
CA LEU A 317 -19.91 0.57 -8.28
C LEU A 317 -18.62 -0.25 -8.42
N ILE A 318 -17.72 -0.23 -7.42
CA ILE A 318 -16.51 -1.06 -7.44
C ILE A 318 -16.85 -2.56 -7.44
N ARG A 319 -17.83 -2.98 -6.62
CA ARG A 319 -18.14 -4.40 -6.43
C ARG A 319 -18.84 -5.03 -7.64
N GLU A 320 -19.72 -4.26 -8.29
CA GLU A 320 -20.58 -4.75 -9.36
C GLU A 320 -20.04 -4.44 -10.77
N ALA A 321 -19.01 -3.59 -10.88
CA ALA A 321 -18.39 -3.28 -12.16
C ALA A 321 -17.62 -4.49 -12.74
N PRO A 322 -17.51 -4.60 -14.08
CA PRO A 322 -16.63 -5.56 -14.73
C PRO A 322 -15.18 -5.46 -14.24
N ALA A 323 -14.44 -6.58 -14.28
CA ALA A 323 -13.07 -6.63 -13.77
C ALA A 323 -12.08 -5.72 -14.53
N ASP A 324 -12.36 -5.40 -15.79
CA ASP A 324 -11.56 -4.49 -16.61
C ASP A 324 -12.11 -3.05 -16.62
N ALA A 325 -13.14 -2.76 -15.82
CA ALA A 325 -13.77 -1.46 -15.79
C ALA A 325 -12.98 -0.43 -14.98
N LEU A 326 -12.84 0.77 -15.56
CA LEU A 326 -12.43 1.95 -14.84
C LEU A 326 -13.67 2.64 -14.26
N VAL A 327 -13.75 2.73 -12.93
CA VAL A 327 -14.79 3.47 -12.21
C VAL A 327 -14.20 4.78 -11.67
N ALA A 328 -14.86 5.91 -11.97
CA ALA A 328 -14.39 7.22 -11.54
C ALA A 328 -15.53 8.12 -11.03
N ARG A 329 -15.20 9.07 -10.16
CA ARG A 329 -16.08 10.18 -9.78
C ARG A 329 -15.73 11.42 -10.60
N PHE A 330 -16.71 11.95 -11.31
CA PHE A 330 -16.52 13.07 -12.25
C PHE A 330 -16.70 14.43 -11.60
N GLY A 331 -17.57 14.52 -10.60
CA GLY A 331 -17.81 15.71 -9.79
C GLY A 331 -19.10 15.56 -8.99
N GLY A 332 -19.20 16.17 -7.80
CA GLY A 332 -20.44 16.12 -7.01
C GLY A 332 -21.00 14.70 -6.85
N GLU A 333 -22.20 14.48 -7.35
CA GLU A 333 -22.96 13.21 -7.39
C GLU A 333 -22.80 12.41 -8.69
N GLU A 334 -21.91 12.83 -9.58
CA GLU A 334 -21.68 12.24 -10.90
C GLU A 334 -20.53 11.22 -10.88
N PHE A 335 -20.80 10.05 -11.45
CA PHE A 335 -19.87 8.94 -11.57
C PHE A 335 -19.81 8.46 -13.01
N CYS A 336 -18.73 7.78 -13.39
CA CYS A 336 -18.67 7.11 -14.66
C CYS A 336 -18.05 5.72 -14.58
N LEU A 337 -18.38 4.89 -15.55
CA LEU A 337 -17.75 3.59 -15.79
C LEU A 337 -17.30 3.52 -17.25
N LEU A 338 -16.09 3.02 -17.46
CA LEU A 338 -15.50 2.78 -18.78
C LEU A 338 -14.97 1.35 -18.85
N PHE A 339 -15.46 0.57 -19.80
CA PHE A 339 -15.09 -0.83 -19.98
C PHE A 339 -15.28 -1.27 -21.44
N ASN A 340 -14.75 -2.44 -21.81
CA ASN A 340 -14.94 -2.98 -23.16
C ASN A 340 -16.23 -3.80 -23.21
N ALA A 341 -17.20 -3.37 -24.00
CA ALA A 341 -18.46 -4.08 -24.18
C ALA A 341 -19.19 -3.55 -25.42
N ASP A 342 -20.01 -4.41 -26.03
CA ASP A 342 -21.00 -3.98 -27.02
C ASP A 342 -22.22 -3.32 -26.35
N LYS A 343 -23.21 -2.93 -27.17
CA LYS A 343 -24.42 -2.27 -26.66
C LYS A 343 -25.22 -3.17 -25.73
N GLU A 344 -25.35 -4.44 -26.05
CA GLU A 344 -26.20 -5.37 -25.28
C GLU A 344 -25.58 -5.62 -23.91
N GLU A 345 -24.29 -5.94 -23.89
CA GLU A 345 -23.54 -6.14 -22.66
C GLU A 345 -23.45 -4.86 -21.83
N GLY A 346 -23.11 -3.73 -22.46
CA GLY A 346 -23.04 -2.44 -21.77
C GLY A 346 -24.37 -2.06 -21.13
N THR A 347 -25.49 -2.26 -21.84
CA THR A 347 -26.84 -1.98 -21.32
C THR A 347 -27.17 -2.89 -20.14
N ARG A 348 -26.85 -4.20 -20.24
CA ARG A 348 -27.05 -5.17 -19.16
C ARG A 348 -26.29 -4.79 -17.90
N VAL A 349 -25.02 -4.37 -18.03
CA VAL A 349 -24.20 -3.91 -16.90
C VAL A 349 -24.80 -2.64 -16.27
N ALA A 350 -25.17 -1.65 -17.09
CA ALA A 350 -25.76 -0.41 -16.60
C ALA A 350 -27.09 -0.65 -15.86
N GLU A 351 -27.98 -1.49 -16.40
CA GLU A 351 -29.24 -1.83 -15.73
C GLU A 351 -29.00 -2.60 -14.42
N HIS A 352 -28.05 -3.54 -14.39
CA HIS A 352 -27.69 -4.24 -13.17
C HIS A 352 -27.19 -3.29 -12.07
N LEU A 353 -26.35 -2.31 -12.44
CA LEU A 353 -25.88 -1.28 -11.50
C LEU A 353 -27.04 -0.43 -10.98
N ARG A 354 -27.91 0.05 -11.89
CA ARG A 354 -29.08 0.86 -11.53
C ARG A 354 -30.00 0.11 -10.56
N GLU A 355 -30.32 -1.14 -10.87
CA GLU A 355 -31.16 -1.98 -10.02
C GLU A 355 -30.52 -2.22 -8.66
N THR A 356 -29.23 -2.53 -8.62
CA THR A 356 -28.50 -2.79 -7.39
C THR A 356 -28.48 -1.55 -6.49
N ILE A 357 -28.20 -0.37 -7.04
CA ILE A 357 -28.23 0.90 -6.30
C ILE A 357 -29.65 1.16 -5.76
N SER A 358 -30.69 0.98 -6.59
CA SER A 358 -32.08 1.23 -6.19
C SER A 358 -32.57 0.34 -5.04
N ARG A 359 -32.00 -0.87 -4.91
CA ARG A 359 -32.36 -1.84 -3.86
C ARG A 359 -31.53 -1.66 -2.59
N GLN A 360 -30.39 -0.99 -2.67
CA GLN A 360 -29.51 -0.77 -1.53
C GLN A 360 -30.19 0.10 -0.47
N LYS A 361 -30.08 -0.34 0.78
CA LYS A 361 -30.55 0.40 1.94
C LYS A 361 -29.34 0.98 2.65
N ILE A 362 -29.19 2.29 2.56
CA ILE A 362 -28.04 3.04 3.07
C ILE A 362 -28.36 3.50 4.50
N PRO A 363 -27.55 3.13 5.50
CA PRO A 363 -27.70 3.67 6.85
C PRO A 363 -27.31 5.16 6.86
N VAL A 364 -28.19 6.01 7.40
CA VAL A 364 -27.95 7.46 7.58
C VAL A 364 -28.31 7.87 9.00
N GLU A 365 -27.66 8.90 9.52
CA GLU A 365 -27.87 9.35 10.90
C GLU A 365 -29.29 9.93 11.06
N GLY A 366 -30.03 9.53 12.10
CA GLY A 366 -31.39 10.01 12.37
C GLY A 366 -32.52 9.28 11.65
N GLN A 367 -32.25 8.33 10.74
CA GLN A 367 -33.24 7.44 10.13
C GLN A 367 -32.76 5.98 10.19
N GLN A 368 -33.66 4.99 10.06
CA GLN A 368 -33.21 3.60 10.00
C GLN A 368 -32.46 3.31 8.69
N GLN A 369 -33.01 3.67 7.53
CA GLN A 369 -32.45 3.36 6.20
C GLN A 369 -32.96 4.35 5.12
N LEU A 370 -32.08 4.84 4.24
CA LEU A 370 -32.38 5.64 3.05
C LEU A 370 -32.23 4.78 1.79
N GLN A 371 -33.03 5.04 0.77
CA GLN A 371 -32.88 4.45 -0.57
C GLN A 371 -32.73 5.58 -1.58
N VAL A 372 -31.80 5.40 -2.52
CA VAL A 372 -31.56 6.34 -3.62
C VAL A 372 -31.63 5.60 -4.94
N THR A 373 -31.98 6.32 -6.01
CA THR A 373 -31.94 5.79 -7.37
C THR A 373 -30.86 6.51 -8.16
N THR A 374 -30.53 5.98 -9.34
CA THR A 374 -29.61 6.64 -10.25
C THR A 374 -30.16 6.63 -11.67
N SER A 375 -29.91 7.70 -12.40
CA SER A 375 -30.13 7.77 -13.85
C SER A 375 -28.80 7.52 -14.56
N ILE A 376 -28.83 6.83 -15.70
CA ILE A 376 -27.61 6.45 -16.43
C ILE A 376 -27.75 6.78 -17.93
N GLY A 377 -26.80 7.54 -18.46
CA GLY A 377 -26.58 7.70 -19.88
C GLY A 377 -25.45 6.81 -20.36
N LEU A 378 -25.68 6.00 -21.38
CA LEU A 378 -24.72 5.00 -21.86
C LEU A 378 -24.39 5.23 -23.34
N TYR A 379 -23.10 5.31 -23.66
CA TYR A 379 -22.59 5.21 -25.01
C TYR A 379 -21.89 3.86 -25.19
N CYS A 380 -22.16 3.16 -26.29
CA CYS A 380 -21.48 1.92 -26.68
C CYS A 380 -21.02 1.99 -28.13
N GLY A 381 -19.73 1.96 -28.40
CA GLY A 381 -19.25 2.00 -29.78
C GLY A 381 -17.74 2.17 -29.91
N ASN A 382 -17.30 2.40 -31.15
CA ASN A 382 -15.90 2.68 -31.46
C ASN A 382 -15.75 4.18 -31.71
N CYS A 383 -15.16 4.89 -30.77
CA CYS A 383 -14.82 6.29 -30.94
C CYS A 383 -13.46 6.58 -30.31
N ALA A 384 -12.60 7.31 -31.02
CA ALA A 384 -11.29 7.71 -30.51
C ALA A 384 -11.35 8.95 -29.62
N GLU A 385 -12.38 9.78 -29.79
CA GLU A 385 -12.52 11.08 -29.14
C GLU A 385 -13.39 10.98 -27.88
N ILE A 386 -12.73 10.94 -26.72
CA ILE A 386 -13.42 10.82 -25.43
C ILE A 386 -14.43 11.94 -25.15
N GLU A 387 -14.17 13.15 -25.65
CA GLU A 387 -15.06 14.29 -25.47
C GLU A 387 -16.41 14.06 -26.15
N LYS A 388 -16.43 13.43 -27.34
CA LYS A 388 -17.66 13.05 -28.04
C LYS A 388 -18.42 11.97 -27.28
N ILE A 389 -17.70 10.96 -26.78
CA ILE A 389 -18.28 9.87 -25.96
C ILE A 389 -18.97 10.44 -24.71
N ILE A 390 -18.26 11.29 -23.94
CA ILE A 390 -18.77 11.90 -22.72
C ILE A 390 -20.01 12.73 -23.04
N ARG A 391 -19.95 13.59 -24.06
CA ARG A 391 -21.08 14.43 -24.46
C ARG A 391 -22.31 13.59 -24.80
N CYS A 392 -22.16 12.53 -25.58
CA CYS A 392 -23.28 11.66 -25.92
C CYS A 392 -23.88 10.97 -24.69
N ALA A 393 -23.04 10.48 -23.77
CA ALA A 393 -23.53 9.89 -22.53
C ALA A 393 -24.23 10.92 -21.63
N ASP A 394 -23.72 12.16 -21.53
CA ASP A 394 -24.38 13.25 -20.80
C ASP A 394 -25.75 13.60 -21.39
N GLU A 395 -25.87 13.66 -22.72
CA GLU A 395 -27.14 13.87 -23.41
C GLU A 395 -28.14 12.74 -23.10
N LYS A 396 -27.69 11.48 -23.07
CA LYS A 396 -28.56 10.34 -22.71
C LYS A 396 -28.91 10.32 -21.23
N LEU A 397 -28.00 10.74 -20.35
CA LEU A 397 -28.26 10.91 -18.93
C LEU A 397 -29.31 12.01 -18.67
N TYR A 398 -29.21 13.12 -19.41
CA TYR A 398 -30.20 14.18 -19.37
C TYR A 398 -31.59 13.68 -19.80
N LEU A 399 -31.67 12.89 -20.87
CA LEU A 399 -32.93 12.26 -21.31
C LEU A 399 -33.48 11.28 -20.25
N ALA A 400 -32.62 10.47 -19.62
CA ALA A 400 -33.03 9.58 -18.53
C ALA A 400 -33.69 10.37 -17.37
N LYS A 401 -33.10 11.52 -17.01
CA LYS A 401 -33.67 12.42 -16.00
C LYS A 401 -35.01 13.01 -16.42
N GLN A 402 -35.21 13.31 -17.70
CA GLN A 402 -36.48 13.81 -18.24
C GLN A 402 -37.57 12.74 -18.31
N LEU A 403 -37.21 11.47 -18.54
CA LEU A 403 -38.14 10.34 -18.63
C LEU A 403 -38.63 9.83 -17.27
N GLY A 404 -38.34 10.54 -16.19
CA GLY A 404 -38.79 10.20 -14.84
C GLY A 404 -37.68 9.61 -13.95
N ARG A 405 -36.42 9.67 -14.38
CA ARG A 405 -35.24 9.16 -13.64
C ARG A 405 -35.25 7.65 -13.45
N ASN A 406 -34.29 7.12 -12.68
CA ASN A 406 -34.17 5.70 -12.39
C ASN A 406 -34.29 4.80 -13.64
N CYS A 407 -33.61 5.18 -14.72
CA CYS A 407 -33.57 4.43 -15.97
C CYS A 407 -32.22 4.58 -16.67
N VAL A 408 -31.94 3.66 -17.60
CA VAL A 408 -30.78 3.70 -18.47
C VAL A 408 -31.22 4.10 -19.87
N ILE A 409 -30.52 5.05 -20.49
CA ILE A 409 -30.70 5.40 -21.91
C ILE A 409 -29.38 5.15 -22.64
N ALA A 410 -29.40 4.23 -23.61
CA ALA A 410 -28.22 3.77 -24.33
C ALA A 410 -28.22 4.22 -25.81
N THR A 411 -27.05 4.62 -26.30
CA THR A 411 -26.82 4.97 -27.72
C THR A 411 -25.57 4.27 -28.26
N THR A 412 -25.54 4.06 -29.56
CA THR A 412 -24.35 3.60 -30.30
C THR A 412 -23.82 4.63 -31.28
N THR A 413 -24.56 5.73 -31.48
CA THR A 413 -24.26 6.77 -32.45
C THR A 413 -23.79 8.03 -31.72
N ILE A 414 -22.83 8.71 -32.33
CA ILE A 414 -22.41 10.06 -31.93
C ILE A 414 -23.24 11.05 -32.73
N GLU A 415 -23.92 11.98 -32.06
CA GLU A 415 -24.69 13.02 -32.75
C GLU A 415 -23.72 13.96 -33.50
N GLY A 416 -23.81 13.99 -34.83
CA GLY A 416 -22.94 14.77 -35.73
C GLY A 416 -22.19 13.97 -36.81
N GLU A 417 -22.18 12.64 -36.74
CA GLU A 417 -21.83 11.78 -37.89
C GLU A 417 -23.12 11.48 -38.66
N GLU A 418 -23.49 12.36 -39.59
CA GLU A 418 -24.36 11.94 -40.69
C GLU A 418 -23.67 10.76 -41.39
N LEU A 419 -24.44 9.69 -41.58
CA LEU A 419 -24.10 8.59 -42.47
C LEU A 419 -23.78 9.16 -43.86
N HIS A 420 -22.50 9.42 -44.12
CA HIS A 420 -22.02 9.54 -45.48
C HIS A 420 -21.90 8.13 -46.06
N ASP A 421 -22.95 7.83 -46.82
CA ASP A 421 -23.06 6.93 -47.96
C ASP A 421 -23.12 5.41 -47.71
N GLN A 422 -24.37 4.94 -47.87
CA GLN A 422 -24.85 3.99 -48.90
C GLN A 422 -23.98 2.81 -49.29
#